data_AF-A0A7K9T7X4-F1
#
_entry.id   AF-A0A7K9T7X4-F1
#
_cell.length_a   1.000
_cell.length_b   1.000
_cell.length_c   1.000
_cell.angle_alpha   90.00
_cell.angle_beta   90.00
_cell.angle_gamma   90.00
#
_symmetry.space_group_name_H-M   'P 1'
#
loop_
_entity.id
_entity.type
_entity.pdbx_description
1 polymer ?
#
loop_
_entity_poly.entity_id
_entity_poly.type
_entity_poly.pdbx_seq_one_letter_code
_entity_poly.pdbx_strand_id
1 'polypeptide(L)'
;NRTEDKFVLDTLAGCIEYKSLLDVVVNAFYVQDGRYCLTSERNLYVVICYLATFQLEELGLQHFSRIVKSLDTAKMQKFLRFFFNALYLNTWIKDEWSQFYDSLYVKENWIDPLLRWQPKVQQLIEQLTDKLRNCTPTLKTSKVTQPKEFNLSIPRPRAIPIPPPIPVLEKGPPVPPSTYKPPKEKKRLEEIKANNRRKAEFRSGLLYVSAKVINFFLNSLLVQGTFLTGRDIVPFLPQYLEVVWELVLRQYFEELQIDNIPIKLNAAAILREGALYQRKMEQELKRVENLLRGARDPSEFLEWQKQMRGKDLEEQLAEIECRRLQGKLSHEEAILARQNVVQENKKKADLMREEKAELMHQYAEKHLQEQKEMRELVEQVVEGHKNAKQAKIKLQKYKQQIVQEVCEENRELLRQALEEEEEKLRKKYELIQQIRAIESLPSIRHKFVDLTETGGHGLICEMSIVELRERLALLREAQKAAEEEKRDQIIQEKQAKEQLLLDKLDQISLFRAELGRAAALKQEEKKRKFQAGERPVKDERILNLQRKIVERTMERKKQAGLL
;
A
#
# COMPACT_ATOMS: atom_id res chain seq x y z
N ASN A 1 -25.05 2.75 34.44
CA ASN A 1 -25.14 1.76 33.35
C ASN A 1 -26.12 2.19 32.25
N ARG A 2 -27.46 2.07 32.38
CA ARG A 2 -28.39 2.41 31.27
C ARG A 2 -28.33 3.84 30.73
N THR A 3 -27.92 4.81 31.55
CA THR A 3 -27.74 6.21 31.14
C THR A 3 -26.37 6.47 30.51
N GLU A 4 -25.33 5.76 30.95
CA GLU A 4 -23.97 5.83 30.40
C GLU A 4 -23.89 5.12 29.05
N ASP A 5 -24.54 3.97 28.90
CA ASP A 5 -24.61 3.23 27.63
C ASP A 5 -25.31 4.06 26.56
N LYS A 6 -26.38 4.77 26.93
CA LYS A 6 -27.07 5.72 26.05
C LYS A 6 -26.15 6.87 25.66
N PHE A 7 -25.48 7.50 26.63
CA PHE A 7 -24.52 8.57 26.36
C PHE A 7 -23.40 8.13 25.39
N VAL A 8 -22.86 6.93 25.54
CA VAL A 8 -21.85 6.38 24.62
C VAL A 8 -22.44 6.11 23.23
N LEU A 9 -23.66 5.59 23.13
CA LEU A 9 -24.31 5.39 21.83
C LEU A 9 -24.64 6.72 21.13
N ASP A 10 -25.11 7.71 21.88
CA ASP A 10 -25.46 9.04 21.37
C ASP A 10 -24.20 9.79 20.90
N THR A 11 -23.09 9.69 21.65
CA THR A 11 -21.80 10.26 21.24
C THR A 11 -21.26 9.59 19.98
N LEU A 12 -21.36 8.27 19.86
CA LEU A 12 -20.96 7.55 18.66
C LEU A 12 -21.83 7.89 17.45
N ALA A 13 -23.15 7.98 17.64
CA ALA A 13 -24.08 8.41 16.59
C ALA A 13 -23.75 9.83 16.11
N GLY A 14 -23.55 10.77 17.03
CA GLY A 14 -23.15 12.13 16.69
C GLY A 14 -21.79 12.23 15.99
N CYS A 15 -20.81 11.41 16.37
CA CYS A 15 -19.53 11.33 15.65
C CYS A 15 -19.69 10.82 14.20
N ILE A 16 -20.69 9.98 13.92
CA ILE A 16 -20.99 9.48 12.58
C ILE A 16 -21.74 10.53 11.77
N GLU A 17 -22.72 11.20 12.37
CA GLU A 17 -23.54 12.25 11.74
C GLU A 17 -22.68 13.45 11.32
N TYR A 18 -21.83 13.96 12.21
CA TYR A 18 -20.98 15.13 11.97
C TYR A 18 -19.57 14.76 11.48
N LYS A 19 -19.39 13.56 10.94
CA LYS A 19 -18.07 13.03 10.57
C LYS A 19 -17.31 13.93 9.60
N SER A 20 -17.98 14.51 8.60
CA SER A 20 -17.36 15.39 7.62
C SER A 20 -16.74 16.64 8.25
N LEU A 21 -17.45 17.28 9.20
CA LEU A 21 -16.95 18.45 9.94
C LEU A 21 -15.80 18.11 10.87
N LEU A 22 -15.90 16.99 11.58
CA LEU A 22 -14.87 16.54 12.52
C LEU A 22 -13.59 16.12 11.78
N ASP A 23 -13.74 15.50 10.60
CA ASP A 23 -12.62 15.07 9.76
C ASP A 23 -11.81 16.27 9.25
N VAL A 24 -12.43 17.42 8.96
CA VAL A 24 -11.71 18.67 8.59
C VAL A 24 -10.70 19.04 9.68
N VAL A 25 -11.14 19.09 10.94
CA VAL A 25 -10.29 19.48 12.08
C VAL A 25 -9.22 18.42 12.36
N VAL A 26 -9.62 17.15 12.40
CA VAL A 26 -8.71 16.06 12.76
C VAL A 26 -7.66 15.84 11.67
N ASN A 27 -8.02 15.91 10.38
CA ASN A 27 -7.05 15.79 9.29
C ASN A 27 -6.05 16.96 9.30
N ALA A 28 -6.52 18.19 9.54
CA ALA A 28 -5.65 19.35 9.68
C ALA A 28 -4.69 19.22 10.88
N PHE A 29 -5.16 18.67 12.00
CA PHE A 29 -4.32 18.37 13.16
C PHE A 29 -3.17 17.41 12.79
N TYR A 30 -3.46 16.31 12.08
CA TYR A 30 -2.43 15.34 11.66
C TYR A 30 -1.38 15.94 10.72
N VAL A 31 -1.75 16.92 9.90
CA VAL A 31 -0.83 17.60 8.97
C VAL A 31 0.10 18.58 9.71
N GLN A 32 -0.42 19.33 10.68
CA GLN A 32 0.31 20.39 11.37
C GLN A 32 1.04 19.88 12.63
N ASP A 33 0.29 19.64 13.72
CA ASP A 33 0.85 19.37 15.05
C ASP A 33 0.89 17.87 15.41
N GLY A 34 0.16 17.04 14.68
CA GLY A 34 -0.10 15.62 14.95
C GLY A 34 0.77 14.63 14.19
N ARG A 35 1.85 15.06 13.53
CA ARG A 35 2.70 14.18 12.67
C ARG A 35 3.25 12.93 13.36
N TYR A 36 3.41 12.98 14.69
CA TYR A 36 3.91 11.86 15.51
C TYR A 36 2.79 11.09 16.22
N CYS A 37 1.52 11.42 15.99
CA CYS A 37 0.39 10.68 16.54
C CYS A 37 0.09 9.46 15.67
N LEU A 38 -0.31 8.35 16.28
CA LEU A 38 -0.58 7.11 15.55
C LEU A 38 -1.94 7.19 14.85
N THR A 39 -2.05 6.67 13.63
CA THR A 39 -3.33 6.61 12.90
C THR A 39 -4.41 5.84 13.66
N SER A 40 -4.04 4.87 14.50
CA SER A 40 -4.96 4.14 15.39
C SER A 40 -5.66 5.05 16.40
N GLU A 41 -5.09 6.21 16.72
CA GLU A 41 -5.61 7.18 17.69
C GLU A 41 -6.51 8.24 17.03
N ARG A 42 -6.70 8.19 15.72
CA ARG A 42 -7.58 9.12 14.99
C ARG A 42 -8.99 9.16 15.56
N ASN A 43 -9.57 8.00 15.86
CA ASN A 43 -10.93 7.92 16.41
C ASN A 43 -11.04 8.62 17.78
N LEU A 44 -9.97 8.57 18.59
CA LEU A 44 -9.93 9.27 19.87
C LEU A 44 -10.02 10.78 19.66
N TYR A 45 -9.27 11.34 18.73
CA TYR A 45 -9.33 12.78 18.43
C TYR A 45 -10.66 13.20 17.83
N VAL A 46 -11.30 12.36 17.00
CA VAL A 46 -12.65 12.61 16.48
C VAL A 46 -13.67 12.69 17.62
N VAL A 47 -13.64 11.75 18.56
CA VAL A 47 -14.53 11.75 19.73
C VAL A 47 -14.28 12.96 20.61
N ILE A 48 -13.02 13.30 20.91
CA ILE A 48 -12.70 14.47 21.73
C ILE A 48 -13.09 15.78 21.02
N CYS A 49 -12.94 15.85 19.69
CA CYS A 49 -13.41 16.98 18.89
C CYS A 49 -14.94 17.13 19.00
N TYR A 50 -15.69 16.04 18.81
CA TYR A 50 -17.15 16.03 18.93
C TYR A 50 -17.62 16.45 20.32
N LEU A 51 -16.99 15.89 21.37
CA LEU A 51 -17.29 16.26 22.75
C LEU A 51 -17.00 17.73 23.03
N ALA A 52 -15.94 18.28 22.42
CA ALA A 52 -15.57 19.69 22.57
C ALA A 52 -16.48 20.65 21.80
N THR A 53 -16.98 20.25 20.63
CA THR A 53 -17.84 21.09 19.77
C THR A 53 -19.31 21.07 20.17
N PHE A 54 -19.87 19.89 20.43
CA PHE A 54 -21.32 19.72 20.57
C PHE A 54 -21.76 19.46 22.01
N GLN A 55 -20.94 18.76 22.80
CA GLN A 55 -21.36 18.32 24.13
C GLN A 55 -20.70 19.08 25.27
N LEU A 56 -19.83 20.05 25.00
CA LEU A 56 -19.08 20.73 26.05
C LEU A 56 -19.97 21.60 26.93
N GLU A 57 -21.05 22.15 26.38
CA GLU A 57 -22.06 22.90 27.13
C GLU A 57 -22.96 21.99 27.99
N GLU A 58 -23.35 20.82 27.49
CA GLU A 58 -24.19 19.86 28.21
C GLU A 58 -23.42 19.04 29.26
N LEU A 59 -22.19 18.60 28.95
CA LEU A 59 -21.33 17.83 29.87
C LEU A 59 -20.72 18.69 30.96
N GLY A 60 -20.43 19.95 30.63
CA GLY A 60 -19.68 20.88 31.45
C GLY A 60 -18.18 20.57 31.53
N LEU A 61 -17.41 21.62 31.83
CA LEU A 61 -15.96 21.58 31.80
C LEU A 61 -15.32 20.62 32.83
N GLN A 62 -16.00 20.33 33.95
CA GLN A 62 -15.47 19.41 34.96
C GLN A 62 -15.43 17.97 34.46
N HIS A 63 -16.51 17.49 33.83
CA HIS A 63 -16.58 16.14 33.28
C HIS A 63 -15.67 16.01 32.06
N PHE A 64 -15.68 17.02 31.18
CA PHE A 64 -14.74 17.10 30.07
C PHE A 64 -13.28 17.05 30.57
N SER A 65 -12.94 17.78 31.64
CA SER A 65 -11.60 17.75 32.23
C SER A 65 -11.20 16.37 32.76
N ARG A 66 -12.14 15.63 33.38
CA ARG A 66 -11.89 14.26 33.86
C ARG A 66 -11.61 13.31 32.70
N ILE A 67 -12.37 13.39 31.61
CA ILE A 67 -12.18 12.59 30.40
C ILE A 67 -10.82 12.91 29.76
N VAL A 68 -10.49 14.19 29.60
CA VAL A 68 -9.20 14.59 29.01
C VAL A 68 -8.02 14.13 29.88
N LYS A 69 -8.14 14.22 31.21
CA LYS A 69 -7.08 13.84 32.15
C LYS A 69 -6.89 12.32 32.28
N SER A 70 -7.86 11.49 31.92
CA SER A 70 -7.72 10.02 31.92
C SER A 70 -7.00 9.51 30.67
N LEU A 71 -6.91 10.32 29.63
CA LEU A 71 -6.18 10.04 28.39
C LEU A 71 -4.72 10.53 28.49
N ASP A 72 -3.92 10.22 27.47
CA ASP A 72 -2.51 10.63 27.40
C ASP A 72 -2.39 12.17 27.44
N THR A 73 -1.79 12.67 28.53
CA THR A 73 -1.69 14.09 28.85
C THR A 73 -0.89 14.88 27.81
N ALA A 74 0.17 14.29 27.23
CA ALA A 74 0.99 14.95 26.23
C ALA A 74 0.24 15.11 24.90
N LYS A 75 -0.52 14.08 24.52
CA LYS A 75 -1.31 14.07 23.28
C LYS A 75 -2.52 14.99 23.37
N MET A 76 -3.26 14.94 24.47
CA MET A 76 -4.43 15.79 24.68
C MET A 76 -4.06 17.26 24.80
N GLN A 77 -2.96 17.58 25.47
CA GLN A 77 -2.46 18.95 25.56
C GLN A 77 -2.13 19.53 24.16
N LYS A 78 -1.49 18.74 23.29
CA LYS A 78 -1.21 19.15 21.90
C LYS A 78 -2.50 19.36 21.09
N PHE A 79 -3.42 18.41 21.15
CA PHE A 79 -4.67 18.47 20.40
C PHE A 79 -5.57 19.63 20.84
N LEU A 80 -5.75 19.83 22.14
CA LEU A 80 -6.57 20.94 22.66
C LEU A 80 -5.94 22.31 22.36
N ARG A 81 -4.61 22.41 22.41
CA ARG A 81 -3.90 23.64 22.02
C ARG A 81 -4.09 23.97 20.54
N PHE A 82 -4.09 22.95 19.69
CA PHE A 82 -4.37 23.11 18.26
C PHE A 82 -5.83 23.53 18.04
N PHE A 83 -6.79 22.79 18.61
CA PHE A 83 -8.21 22.97 18.33
C PHE A 83 -8.78 24.27 18.90
N PHE A 84 -8.40 24.67 20.12
CA PHE A 84 -8.86 25.91 20.76
C PHE A 84 -8.00 27.14 20.42
N ASN A 85 -7.28 27.12 19.30
CA ASN A 85 -6.57 28.29 18.82
C ASN A 85 -7.57 29.27 18.17
N ALA A 86 -7.74 30.46 18.77
CA ALA A 86 -8.67 31.48 18.29
C ALA A 86 -8.40 31.91 16.84
N LEU A 87 -7.15 31.86 16.39
CA LEU A 87 -6.80 32.17 15.01
C LEU A 87 -7.37 31.11 14.05
N TYR A 88 -7.24 29.83 14.37
CA TYR A 88 -7.73 28.74 13.52
C TYR A 88 -9.25 28.66 13.51
N LEU A 89 -9.89 28.84 14.67
CA LEU A 89 -11.35 28.85 14.80
C LEU A 89 -11.99 29.97 13.98
N ASN A 90 -11.40 31.18 13.93
CA ASN A 90 -11.98 32.32 13.21
C ASN A 90 -11.61 32.41 11.74
N THR A 91 -10.57 31.69 11.30
CA THR A 91 -10.13 31.71 9.90
C THR A 91 -10.60 30.43 9.21
N TRP A 92 -9.67 29.50 8.96
CA TRP A 92 -9.90 28.37 8.08
C TRP A 92 -10.91 27.36 8.63
N ILE A 93 -11.02 27.14 9.95
CA ILE A 93 -12.01 26.17 10.48
C ILE A 93 -13.42 26.66 10.18
N LYS A 94 -13.69 27.95 10.39
CA LYS A 94 -14.98 28.56 10.07
C LYS A 94 -15.24 28.50 8.56
N ASP A 95 -14.25 28.81 7.73
CA ASP A 95 -14.39 28.84 6.28
C ASP A 95 -14.69 27.43 5.72
N GLU A 96 -13.98 26.40 6.20
CA GLU A 96 -14.21 25.00 5.80
C GLU A 96 -15.55 24.46 6.31
N TRP A 97 -15.95 24.81 7.55
CA TRP A 97 -17.27 24.43 8.06
C TRP A 97 -18.42 25.14 7.33
N SER A 98 -18.17 26.37 6.85
CA SER A 98 -19.12 27.14 6.03
C SER A 98 -19.31 26.56 4.62
N GLN A 99 -18.50 25.59 4.18
CA GLN A 99 -18.76 24.85 2.94
C GLN A 99 -19.89 23.82 3.11
N PHE A 100 -20.09 23.33 4.33
CA PHE A 100 -21.09 22.31 4.64
C PHE A 100 -22.39 22.91 5.20
N TYR A 101 -22.29 24.04 5.92
CA TYR A 101 -23.41 24.71 6.60
C TYR A 101 -23.38 26.21 6.38
N ASP A 102 -24.48 26.90 6.64
CA ASP A 102 -24.56 28.35 6.49
C ASP A 102 -23.57 29.07 7.42
N SER A 103 -22.89 30.09 6.89
CA SER A 103 -21.80 30.80 7.57
C SER A 103 -22.26 31.48 8.86
N LEU A 104 -23.51 31.99 8.88
CA LEU A 104 -24.12 32.58 10.08
C LEU A 104 -24.39 31.50 11.15
N TYR A 105 -24.93 30.36 10.73
CA TYR A 105 -25.23 29.23 11.61
C TYR A 105 -23.96 28.63 12.24
N VAL A 106 -22.89 28.45 11.44
CA VAL A 106 -21.58 27.96 11.89
C VAL A 106 -20.98 28.90 12.93
N LYS A 107 -21.06 30.21 12.68
CA LYS A 107 -20.51 31.23 13.57
C LYS A 107 -21.22 31.22 14.92
N GLU A 108 -22.55 31.33 14.91
CA GLU A 108 -23.36 31.49 16.13
C GLU A 108 -23.42 30.21 16.96
N ASN A 109 -23.56 29.04 16.33
CA ASN A 109 -23.80 27.79 17.06
C ASN A 109 -22.52 27.01 17.39
N TRP A 110 -21.43 27.18 16.64
CA TRP A 110 -20.22 26.36 16.85
C TRP A 110 -19.01 27.20 17.21
N ILE A 111 -18.69 28.24 16.44
CA ILE A 111 -17.47 29.04 16.67
C ILE A 111 -17.59 29.90 17.93
N ASP A 112 -18.70 30.62 18.10
CA ASP A 112 -18.89 31.51 19.25
C ASP A 112 -18.90 30.75 20.59
N PRO A 113 -19.56 29.59 20.73
CA PRO A 113 -19.45 28.74 21.92
C PRO A 113 -18.03 28.23 22.17
N LEU A 114 -17.31 27.79 21.15
CA LEU A 114 -15.91 27.34 21.29
C LEU A 114 -15.00 28.47 21.76
N LEU A 115 -15.18 29.68 21.25
CA LEU A 115 -14.45 30.88 21.69
C LEU A 115 -14.82 31.27 23.12
N ARG A 116 -16.09 31.15 23.51
CA ARG A 116 -16.55 31.37 24.89
C ARG A 116 -15.89 30.41 25.89
N TRP A 117 -15.68 29.16 25.50
CA TRP A 117 -15.03 28.15 26.33
C TRP A 117 -13.50 28.17 26.29
N GLN A 118 -12.93 28.83 25.29
CA GLN A 118 -11.49 28.97 25.09
C GLN A 118 -10.71 29.34 26.36
N PRO A 119 -11.03 30.41 27.13
CA PRO A 119 -10.23 30.79 28.30
C PRO A 119 -10.23 29.72 29.39
N LYS A 120 -11.35 29.00 29.56
CA LYS A 120 -11.43 27.94 30.56
C LYS A 120 -10.71 26.66 30.12
N VAL A 121 -10.70 26.36 28.81
CA VAL A 121 -9.92 25.25 28.26
C VAL A 121 -8.43 25.58 28.24
N GLN A 122 -8.04 26.84 28.07
CA GLN A 122 -6.64 27.28 28.22
C GLN A 122 -6.11 27.02 29.63
N GLN A 123 -6.88 27.30 30.69
CA GLN A 123 -6.51 26.92 32.06
C GLN A 123 -6.30 25.41 32.22
N LEU A 124 -7.09 24.59 31.51
CA LEU A 124 -6.91 23.14 31.50
C LEU A 124 -5.63 22.74 30.74
N ILE A 125 -5.34 23.38 29.61
CA ILE A 125 -4.10 23.17 28.85
C ILE A 125 -2.89 23.54 29.71
N GLU A 126 -2.95 24.63 30.46
CA GLU A 126 -1.92 25.06 31.42
C GLU A 126 -1.70 24.02 32.52
N GLN A 127 -2.78 23.50 33.12
CA GLN A 127 -2.70 22.40 34.09
C GLN A 127 -2.06 21.14 33.50
N LEU A 128 -2.34 20.82 32.23
CA LEU A 128 -1.71 19.69 31.55
C LEU A 128 -0.23 19.96 31.25
N THR A 129 0.14 21.19 30.85
CA THR A 129 1.55 21.57 30.65
C THR A 129 2.33 21.51 31.95
N ASP A 130 1.75 21.95 33.07
CA ASP A 130 2.43 21.93 34.35
C ASP A 130 2.64 20.50 34.84
N LYS A 131 1.66 19.61 34.63
CA LYS A 131 1.85 18.18 34.86
C LYS A 131 2.98 17.59 34.03
N LEU A 132 3.08 17.97 32.75
CA LEU A 132 4.15 17.49 31.87
C LEU A 132 5.53 18.05 32.27
N ARG A 133 5.61 19.31 32.68
CA ARG A 133 6.83 19.94 33.19
C ARG A 133 7.29 19.29 34.50
N ASN A 134 6.35 19.02 35.41
CA ASN A 134 6.60 18.39 36.71
C ASN A 134 6.88 16.88 36.62
N CYS A 135 6.59 16.24 35.48
CA CYS A 135 6.95 14.84 35.19
C CYS A 135 8.37 14.66 34.65
N THR A 136 9.15 15.74 34.48
CA THR A 136 10.61 15.58 34.47
C THR A 136 10.99 14.98 35.83
N PRO A 137 11.64 13.81 35.89
CA PRO A 137 12.12 13.33 37.16
C PRO A 137 13.14 14.37 37.60
N THR A 138 12.79 15.17 38.61
CA THR A 138 13.78 15.52 39.59
C THR A 138 14.27 14.16 40.08
N LEU A 139 15.34 13.68 39.45
CA LEU A 139 16.25 12.76 40.11
C LEU A 139 16.46 13.45 41.44
N LYS A 140 15.85 12.92 42.49
CA LYS A 140 16.35 13.13 43.83
C LYS A 140 17.72 12.52 43.76
N THR A 141 18.70 13.30 43.32
CA THR A 141 20.10 13.05 43.57
C THR A 141 20.18 13.11 45.08
N SER A 142 20.02 11.95 45.71
CA SER A 142 20.46 11.76 47.09
C SER A 142 21.85 12.37 47.15
N LYS A 143 22.04 13.37 48.03
CA LYS A 143 23.29 14.13 48.16
C LYS A 143 24.48 13.18 48.04
N VAL A 144 25.27 13.33 46.97
CA VAL A 144 26.52 12.60 46.81
C VAL A 144 27.41 12.97 47.99
N THR A 145 27.82 11.96 48.74
CA THR A 145 28.67 12.11 49.93
C THR A 145 30.08 12.47 49.44
N GLN A 146 30.54 13.69 49.72
CA GLN A 146 31.95 14.05 49.52
C GLN A 146 32.77 13.52 50.70
N PRO A 147 33.87 12.79 50.48
CA PRO A 147 34.72 12.33 51.57
C PRO A 147 35.39 13.54 52.22
N LYS A 148 35.08 13.75 53.51
CA LYS A 148 35.71 14.76 54.35
C LYS A 148 36.79 14.07 55.17
N GLU A 149 38.04 14.45 54.97
CA GLU A 149 39.19 13.89 55.70
C GLU A 149 39.01 14.08 57.22
N PHE A 150 39.43 13.07 57.98
CA PHE A 150 39.19 13.01 59.42
C PHE A 150 40.12 13.98 60.16
N ASN A 151 39.53 14.82 61.03
CA ASN A 151 40.31 15.55 62.03
C ASN A 151 40.21 14.81 63.37
N LEU A 152 41.38 14.55 63.93
CA LEU A 152 41.67 13.87 65.18
C LEU A 152 40.75 14.29 66.35
N SER A 153 40.26 13.27 67.07
CA SER A 153 39.68 13.22 68.43
C SER A 153 38.66 14.28 68.86
N ILE A 154 37.47 13.85 69.34
CA ILE A 154 36.60 14.43 70.42
C ILE A 154 35.21 13.69 70.41
N PRO A 155 34.51 13.48 71.57
CA PRO A 155 34.31 12.22 72.30
C PRO A 155 32.99 11.46 71.95
N ARG A 156 32.73 10.31 72.62
CA ARG A 156 31.65 9.35 72.29
C ARG A 156 30.21 9.86 72.60
N PRO A 157 29.23 9.69 71.69
CA PRO A 157 27.81 9.88 71.99
C PRO A 157 27.14 8.64 72.61
N ARG A 158 26.12 8.86 73.45
CA ARG A 158 25.40 7.86 74.26
C ARG A 158 24.57 6.88 73.40
N ALA A 159 24.50 5.63 73.83
CA ALA A 159 23.76 4.56 73.16
C ALA A 159 22.23 4.70 73.34
N ILE A 160 21.49 4.55 72.24
CA ILE A 160 20.04 4.34 72.22
C ILE A 160 19.81 2.82 72.10
N PRO A 161 18.92 2.20 72.91
CA PRO A 161 18.69 0.76 72.86
C PRO A 161 17.97 0.35 71.58
N ILE A 162 18.40 -0.79 71.01
CA ILE A 162 17.92 -1.36 69.74
C ILE A 162 16.62 -2.17 69.99
N PRO A 163 15.56 -2.01 69.19
CA PRO A 163 14.35 -2.84 69.30
C PRO A 163 14.58 -4.26 68.75
N PRO A 164 13.85 -5.28 69.24
CA PRO A 164 14.05 -6.68 68.86
C PRO A 164 13.71 -6.95 67.37
N PRO A 165 14.40 -7.89 66.72
CA PRO A 165 14.23 -8.18 65.29
C PRO A 165 12.92 -8.91 64.98
N ILE A 166 12.32 -8.58 63.84
CA ILE A 166 11.09 -9.20 63.31
C ILE A 166 11.39 -10.64 62.83
N PRO A 167 10.56 -11.66 63.14
CA PRO A 167 10.82 -13.05 62.75
C PRO A 167 10.78 -13.26 61.23
N VAL A 168 11.67 -14.10 60.70
CA VAL A 168 11.78 -14.38 59.26
C VAL A 168 11.01 -15.65 58.87
N LEU A 169 10.02 -15.50 57.98
CA LEU A 169 9.25 -16.59 57.36
C LEU A 169 10.12 -17.48 56.45
N GLU A 170 9.89 -18.81 56.48
CA GLU A 170 10.56 -19.79 55.64
C GLU A 170 10.20 -19.56 54.19
N LYS A 171 11.22 -19.65 53.32
CA LYS A 171 11.00 -19.58 51.88
C LYS A 171 10.37 -20.90 51.43
N GLY A 172 9.25 -20.81 50.71
CA GLY A 172 8.61 -21.98 50.10
C GLY A 172 9.58 -22.79 49.23
N PRO A 173 9.32 -24.09 49.02
CA PRO A 173 10.18 -24.96 48.23
C PRO A 173 10.42 -24.38 46.83
N PRO A 174 11.65 -24.54 46.28
CA PRO A 174 11.94 -24.06 44.94
C PRO A 174 11.00 -24.73 43.94
N VAL A 175 10.50 -23.93 43.00
CA VAL A 175 9.63 -24.42 41.93
C VAL A 175 10.29 -25.62 41.25
N PRO A 176 9.57 -26.72 41.01
CA PRO A 176 10.16 -27.94 40.48
C PRO A 176 10.88 -27.65 39.15
N PRO A 177 12.03 -28.30 38.90
CA PRO A 177 12.84 -28.08 37.68
C PRO A 177 12.09 -28.44 36.39
N SER A 178 10.93 -29.10 36.49
CA SER A 178 10.00 -29.33 35.38
C SER A 178 9.39 -28.04 34.83
N THR A 179 9.24 -26.98 35.63
CA THR A 179 8.66 -25.70 35.20
C THR A 179 9.55 -24.96 34.19
N TYR A 180 10.87 -25.18 34.26
CA TYR A 180 11.84 -24.60 33.32
C TYR A 180 12.09 -25.48 32.09
N LYS A 181 11.59 -26.72 32.08
CA LYS A 181 11.66 -27.58 30.88
C LYS A 181 10.52 -27.17 29.94
N PRO A 182 10.82 -26.81 28.68
CA PRO A 182 9.76 -26.51 27.73
C PRO A 182 8.85 -27.73 27.56
N PRO A 183 7.52 -27.55 27.43
CA PRO A 183 6.59 -28.64 27.24
C PRO A 183 6.96 -29.46 25.99
N LYS A 184 6.63 -30.75 26.00
CA LYS A 184 6.92 -31.69 24.90
C LYS A 184 6.41 -31.18 23.55
N GLU A 185 5.33 -30.41 23.56
CA GLU A 185 4.75 -29.76 22.37
C GLU A 185 5.73 -28.77 21.70
N LYS A 186 6.49 -27.99 22.48
CA LYS A 186 7.48 -27.05 21.92
C LYS A 186 8.59 -27.78 21.17
N LYS A 187 9.08 -28.89 21.72
CA LYS A 187 10.08 -29.73 21.04
C LYS A 187 9.54 -30.32 19.73
N ARG A 188 8.30 -30.84 19.74
CA ARG A 188 7.63 -31.31 18.52
C ARG A 188 7.46 -30.20 17.48
N LEU A 189 7.12 -28.99 17.90
CA LEU A 189 7.02 -27.83 17.00
C LEU A 189 8.38 -27.44 16.41
N GLU A 190 9.46 -27.54 17.18
CA GLU A 190 10.83 -27.32 16.69
C GLU A 190 11.25 -28.40 15.69
N GLU A 191 10.95 -29.67 15.95
CA GLU A 191 11.16 -30.78 15.01
C GLU A 191 10.41 -30.57 13.70
N ILE A 192 9.13 -30.18 13.77
CA ILE A 192 8.31 -29.86 12.58
C ILE A 192 8.90 -28.67 11.82
N LYS A 193 9.29 -27.59 12.52
CA LYS A 193 9.92 -26.42 11.89
C LYS A 193 11.24 -26.78 11.20
N ALA A 194 12.07 -27.60 11.83
CA ALA A 194 13.33 -28.06 11.26
C ALA A 194 13.09 -28.94 10.03
N ASN A 195 12.11 -29.84 10.07
CA ASN A 195 11.75 -30.70 8.95
C ASN A 195 11.19 -29.87 7.76
N ASN A 196 10.33 -28.89 8.05
CA ASN A 196 9.81 -27.97 7.04
C ASN A 196 10.90 -27.11 6.40
N ARG A 197 11.89 -26.63 7.19
CA ARG A 197 13.06 -25.93 6.66
C ARG A 197 13.87 -26.81 5.72
N ARG A 198 14.17 -28.06 6.12
CA ARG A 198 14.90 -29.02 5.27
C ARG A 198 14.15 -29.30 3.96
N LYS A 199 12.83 -29.50 4.02
CA LYS A 199 11.99 -29.67 2.81
C LYS A 199 12.03 -28.44 1.90
N ALA A 200 11.98 -27.23 2.47
CA ALA A 200 12.04 -25.99 1.71
C ALA A 200 13.42 -25.75 1.06
N GLU A 201 14.50 -26.07 1.78
CA GLU A 201 15.88 -26.02 1.27
C GLU A 201 16.10 -27.05 0.15
N PHE A 202 15.56 -28.25 0.31
CA PHE A 202 15.58 -29.27 -0.74
C PHE A 202 14.84 -28.79 -2.00
N ARG A 203 13.65 -28.19 -1.84
CA ARG A 203 12.85 -27.61 -2.94
C ARG A 203 13.56 -26.46 -3.64
N SER A 204 14.17 -25.54 -2.91
CA SER A 204 14.91 -24.42 -3.50
C SER A 204 16.17 -24.89 -4.22
N GLY A 205 16.85 -25.90 -3.69
CA GLY A 205 17.97 -26.58 -4.33
C GLY A 205 17.57 -27.24 -5.66
N LEU A 206 16.45 -27.97 -5.68
CA LEU A 206 15.94 -28.63 -6.88
C LEU A 206 15.57 -27.61 -7.98
N LEU A 207 14.92 -26.51 -7.59
CA LEU A 207 14.55 -25.42 -8.52
C LEU A 207 15.78 -24.68 -9.05
N TYR A 208 16.81 -24.52 -8.23
CA TYR A 208 18.07 -23.90 -8.63
C TYR A 208 18.84 -24.77 -9.64
N VAL A 209 18.87 -26.08 -9.43
CA VAL A 209 19.49 -27.03 -10.36
C VAL A 209 18.72 -27.04 -11.70
N SER A 210 17.38 -27.07 -11.67
CA SER A 210 16.59 -27.03 -12.91
C SER A 210 16.79 -25.72 -13.68
N ALA A 211 16.80 -24.57 -12.99
CA ALA A 211 17.06 -23.26 -13.61
C ALA A 211 18.47 -23.16 -14.20
N LYS A 212 19.49 -23.73 -13.56
CA LYS A 212 20.86 -23.78 -14.10
C LYS A 212 20.96 -24.66 -15.34
N VAL A 213 20.28 -25.82 -15.36
CA VAL A 213 20.24 -26.69 -16.54
C VAL A 213 19.56 -25.98 -17.70
N ILE A 214 18.47 -25.26 -17.46
CA ILE A 214 17.76 -24.48 -18.48
C ILE A 214 18.64 -23.33 -19.01
N ASN A 215 19.28 -22.56 -18.12
CA ASN A 215 20.16 -21.46 -18.52
C ASN A 215 21.42 -21.94 -19.27
N PHE A 216 21.99 -23.07 -18.88
CA PHE A 216 23.12 -23.67 -19.59
C PHE A 216 22.74 -24.07 -21.02
N PHE A 217 21.55 -24.64 -21.21
CA PHE A 217 21.02 -24.99 -22.53
C PHE A 217 20.69 -23.77 -23.41
N LEU A 218 20.02 -22.75 -22.85
CA LEU A 218 19.70 -21.51 -23.58
C LEU A 218 20.96 -20.77 -24.02
N ASN A 219 22.00 -20.75 -23.17
CA ASN A 219 23.28 -20.15 -23.52
C ASN A 219 24.04 -20.97 -24.58
N SER A 220 23.95 -22.31 -24.54
CA SER A 220 24.57 -23.16 -25.58
C SER A 220 23.93 -22.97 -26.96
N LEU A 221 22.63 -22.68 -27.03
CA LEU A 221 21.92 -22.34 -28.28
C LEU A 221 22.33 -20.96 -28.83
N LEU A 222 22.63 -20.01 -27.93
CA LEU A 222 23.09 -18.67 -28.33
C LEU A 222 24.50 -18.69 -28.95
N VAL A 223 25.36 -19.60 -28.50
CA VAL A 223 26.76 -19.71 -28.97
C VAL A 223 26.86 -20.27 -30.40
N GLN A 224 25.83 -20.95 -30.91
CA GLN A 224 25.82 -21.48 -32.28
C GLN A 224 25.34 -20.49 -33.37
N GLY A 225 25.07 -19.23 -33.02
CA GLY A 225 24.97 -18.15 -34.01
C GLY A 225 23.76 -18.17 -34.94
N THR A 226 22.65 -18.82 -34.58
CA THR A 226 21.40 -18.76 -35.35
C THR A 226 20.40 -17.78 -34.73
N PHE A 227 20.28 -16.57 -35.30
CA PHE A 227 19.14 -15.69 -35.06
C PHE A 227 17.98 -16.15 -35.95
N LEU A 228 17.01 -16.88 -35.40
CA LEU A 228 15.81 -17.29 -36.12
C LEU A 228 14.56 -16.62 -35.53
N THR A 229 13.75 -16.09 -36.45
CA THR A 229 12.44 -15.46 -36.22
C THR A 229 11.40 -16.49 -35.76
N GLY A 230 10.52 -16.06 -34.85
CA GLY A 230 9.67 -16.93 -34.02
C GLY A 230 8.53 -17.69 -34.69
N ARG A 231 8.77 -18.40 -35.81
CA ARG A 231 7.78 -19.31 -36.41
C ARG A 231 8.23 -20.76 -36.68
N ASP A 232 9.49 -21.11 -36.49
CA ASP A 232 9.98 -22.49 -36.72
C ASP A 232 10.61 -23.15 -35.46
N ILE A 233 10.04 -22.92 -34.26
CA ILE A 233 10.56 -23.47 -32.97
C ILE A 233 9.98 -24.86 -32.63
N VAL A 234 9.48 -25.62 -33.61
CA VAL A 234 8.97 -26.98 -33.36
C VAL A 234 9.41 -27.83 -34.55
N PRO A 235 10.50 -28.62 -34.46
CA PRO A 235 10.47 -29.88 -33.71
C PRO A 235 11.87 -30.39 -33.26
N PHE A 236 12.60 -29.63 -32.43
CA PHE A 236 13.85 -30.14 -31.85
C PHE A 236 14.00 -29.76 -30.38
N LEU A 237 12.97 -30.05 -29.59
CA LEU A 237 13.18 -30.25 -28.16
C LEU A 237 13.61 -31.72 -27.97
N PRO A 238 14.81 -32.01 -27.45
CA PRO A 238 15.18 -33.39 -27.17
C PRO A 238 14.23 -33.97 -26.12
N GLN A 239 13.72 -35.18 -26.37
CA GLN A 239 12.89 -36.01 -25.46
C GLN A 239 13.36 -36.01 -24.00
N TYR A 240 14.64 -35.76 -23.75
CA TYR A 240 15.22 -35.60 -22.41
C TYR A 240 14.63 -34.44 -21.59
N LEU A 241 14.27 -33.31 -22.22
CA LEU A 241 13.67 -32.16 -21.53
C LEU A 241 12.21 -32.42 -21.16
N GLU A 242 11.44 -33.13 -22.00
CA GLU A 242 10.09 -33.57 -21.63
C GLU A 242 10.12 -34.54 -20.45
N VAL A 243 11.05 -35.50 -20.44
CA VAL A 243 11.18 -36.46 -19.34
C VAL A 243 11.62 -35.78 -18.04
N VAL A 244 12.57 -34.84 -18.09
CA VAL A 244 13.00 -34.09 -16.90
C VAL A 244 11.90 -33.15 -16.41
N TRP A 245 11.17 -32.50 -17.32
CA TRP A 245 10.05 -31.62 -16.98
C TRP A 245 8.86 -32.39 -16.43
N GLU A 246 8.55 -33.57 -16.98
CA GLU A 246 7.53 -34.49 -16.46
C GLU A 246 7.90 -35.07 -15.11
N LEU A 247 9.16 -35.46 -14.89
CA LEU A 247 9.62 -35.96 -13.59
C LEU A 247 9.57 -34.87 -12.53
N VAL A 248 10.05 -33.65 -12.84
CA VAL A 248 9.99 -32.51 -11.92
C VAL A 248 8.55 -32.11 -11.64
N LEU A 249 7.69 -32.04 -12.65
CA LEU A 249 6.28 -31.73 -12.46
C LEU A 249 5.52 -32.83 -11.73
N ARG A 250 5.79 -34.12 -11.99
CA ARG A 250 5.19 -35.24 -11.24
C ARG A 250 5.59 -35.21 -9.78
N GLN A 251 6.87 -34.98 -9.47
CA GLN A 251 7.32 -34.86 -8.07
C GLN A 251 6.70 -33.64 -7.39
N TYR A 252 6.57 -32.53 -8.12
CA TYR A 252 5.91 -31.32 -7.62
C TYR A 252 4.39 -31.50 -7.45
N PHE A 253 3.72 -32.29 -8.31
CA PHE A 253 2.30 -32.60 -8.23
C PHE A 253 1.97 -33.69 -7.21
N GLU A 254 2.83 -34.69 -7.03
CA GLU A 254 2.74 -35.70 -5.96
C GLU A 254 2.92 -35.05 -4.58
N GLU A 255 3.80 -34.05 -4.45
CA GLU A 255 3.96 -33.28 -3.20
C GLU A 255 2.90 -32.15 -3.03
N LEU A 256 2.24 -31.72 -4.10
CA LEU A 256 1.06 -30.84 -4.07
C LEU A 256 -0.26 -31.60 -3.92
N GLN A 257 -0.23 -32.93 -3.77
CA GLN A 257 -1.27 -33.60 -3.01
C GLN A 257 -1.15 -33.09 -1.58
N ILE A 258 -1.68 -31.90 -1.36
CA ILE A 258 -2.15 -31.45 -0.08
C ILE A 258 -3.11 -32.55 0.30
N ASP A 259 -2.64 -33.51 1.12
CA ASP A 259 -3.51 -34.36 1.90
C ASP A 259 -4.66 -33.47 2.34
N ASN A 260 -5.91 -33.90 2.20
CA ASN A 260 -7.06 -33.15 2.71
C ASN A 260 -6.92 -33.05 4.24
N ILE A 261 -6.01 -32.21 4.72
CA ILE A 261 -5.77 -31.93 6.12
C ILE A 261 -7.05 -31.24 6.51
N PRO A 262 -7.91 -31.85 7.33
CA PRO A 262 -9.15 -31.24 7.71
C PRO A 262 -8.77 -29.93 8.40
N ILE A 263 -9.04 -28.81 7.72
CA ILE A 263 -8.79 -27.49 8.27
C ILE A 263 -9.73 -27.40 9.48
N LYS A 264 -9.16 -27.57 10.68
CA LYS A 264 -9.93 -27.48 11.92
C LYS A 264 -10.43 -26.05 12.02
N LEU A 265 -11.70 -25.84 11.69
CA LEU A 265 -12.33 -24.54 11.76
C LEU A 265 -12.36 -24.09 13.23
N ASN A 266 -11.92 -22.86 13.48
CA ASN A 266 -12.06 -22.24 14.80
C ASN A 266 -13.56 -22.11 15.14
N ALA A 267 -13.94 -22.27 16.41
CA ALA A 267 -15.34 -22.14 16.84
C ALA A 267 -15.99 -20.82 16.37
N ALA A 268 -15.26 -19.70 16.43
CA ALA A 268 -15.75 -18.42 15.91
C ALA A 268 -15.89 -18.36 14.39
N ALA A 269 -15.14 -19.16 13.63
CA ALA A 269 -15.32 -19.27 12.17
C ALA A 269 -16.60 -20.04 11.85
N ILE A 270 -16.82 -21.18 12.53
CA ILE A 270 -18.04 -21.99 12.43
C ILE A 270 -19.28 -21.14 12.74
N LEU A 271 -19.27 -20.41 13.87
CA LEU A 271 -20.41 -19.59 14.27
C LEU A 271 -20.66 -18.41 13.33
N ARG A 272 -19.61 -17.74 12.81
CA ARG A 272 -19.75 -16.64 11.86
C ARG A 272 -20.31 -17.11 10.52
N GLU A 273 -19.81 -18.23 10.01
CA GLU A 273 -20.28 -18.82 8.76
C GLU A 273 -21.71 -19.37 8.91
N GLY A 274 -22.00 -20.04 10.02
CA GLY A 274 -23.35 -20.50 10.36
C GLY A 274 -24.34 -19.33 10.44
N ALA A 275 -23.99 -18.24 11.11
CA ALA A 275 -24.83 -17.04 11.19
C ALA A 275 -25.06 -16.39 9.81
N LEU A 276 -24.06 -16.40 8.93
CA LEU A 276 -24.20 -15.91 7.56
C LEU A 276 -25.21 -16.75 6.77
N TYR A 277 -25.11 -18.08 6.84
CA TYR A 277 -26.05 -18.96 6.15
C TYR A 277 -27.46 -18.89 6.73
N GLN A 278 -27.59 -18.76 8.05
CA GLN A 278 -28.89 -18.52 8.69
C GLN A 278 -29.55 -17.24 8.16
N ARG A 279 -28.81 -16.13 8.07
CA ARG A 279 -29.33 -14.88 7.47
C ARG A 279 -29.76 -15.06 6.02
N LYS A 280 -29.00 -15.81 5.22
CA LYS A 280 -29.37 -16.13 3.83
C LYS A 280 -30.65 -16.96 3.77
N MET A 281 -30.77 -17.98 4.63
CA MET A 281 -31.98 -18.79 4.74
C MET A 281 -33.19 -17.96 5.13
N GLU A 282 -33.06 -17.09 6.13
CA GLU A 282 -34.14 -16.18 6.53
C GLU A 282 -34.55 -15.24 5.38
N GLN A 283 -33.59 -14.78 4.57
CA GLN A 283 -33.89 -13.97 3.39
C GLN A 283 -34.64 -14.76 2.33
N GLU A 284 -34.23 -15.99 2.03
CA GLU A 284 -34.95 -16.86 1.09
C GLU A 284 -36.32 -17.28 1.62
N LEU A 285 -36.47 -17.54 2.92
CA LEU A 285 -37.76 -17.79 3.55
C LEU A 285 -38.68 -16.58 3.42
N LYS A 286 -38.20 -15.38 3.75
CA LYS A 286 -38.95 -14.13 3.56
C LYS A 286 -39.31 -13.92 2.09
N ARG A 287 -38.43 -14.26 1.16
CA ARG A 287 -38.71 -14.21 -0.28
C ARG A 287 -39.87 -15.14 -0.62
N VAL A 288 -39.81 -16.41 -0.21
CA VAL A 288 -40.89 -17.39 -0.44
C VAL A 288 -42.20 -16.94 0.21
N GLU A 289 -42.16 -16.44 1.45
CA GLU A 289 -43.34 -15.88 2.14
C GLU A 289 -43.96 -14.71 1.36
N ASN A 290 -43.14 -13.81 0.81
CA ASN A 290 -43.63 -12.71 -0.01
C ASN A 290 -44.27 -13.22 -1.31
N LEU A 291 -43.71 -14.24 -1.95
CA LEU A 291 -44.31 -14.88 -3.13
C LEU A 291 -45.66 -15.52 -2.78
N LEU A 292 -45.76 -16.19 -1.62
CA LEU A 292 -47.02 -16.74 -1.12
C LEU A 292 -48.07 -15.65 -0.86
N ARG A 293 -47.65 -14.45 -0.47
CA ARG A 293 -48.52 -13.27 -0.32
C ARG A 293 -48.92 -12.63 -1.66
N GLY A 294 -48.44 -13.14 -2.79
CA GLY A 294 -48.74 -12.63 -4.13
C GLY A 294 -47.76 -11.58 -4.66
N ALA A 295 -46.59 -11.39 -4.03
CA ALA A 295 -45.53 -10.59 -4.62
C ALA A 295 -45.01 -11.24 -5.91
N ARG A 296 -44.61 -10.44 -6.90
CA ARG A 296 -43.99 -10.95 -8.14
C ARG A 296 -42.48 -11.12 -7.97
N ASP A 297 -41.95 -12.21 -8.51
CA ASP A 297 -40.50 -12.45 -8.56
C ASP A 297 -39.78 -11.39 -9.43
N PRO A 298 -38.77 -10.68 -8.90
CA PRO A 298 -37.99 -9.71 -9.69
C PRO A 298 -36.91 -10.38 -10.57
N SER A 299 -36.74 -11.70 -10.51
CA SER A 299 -35.69 -12.42 -11.23
C SER A 299 -35.74 -12.18 -12.73
N GLU A 300 -36.93 -12.21 -13.35
CA GLU A 300 -37.12 -11.92 -14.79
C GLU A 300 -36.63 -10.51 -15.15
N PHE A 301 -37.01 -9.52 -14.35
CA PHE A 301 -36.62 -8.12 -14.55
C PHE A 301 -35.11 -7.93 -14.38
N LEU A 302 -34.50 -8.56 -13.38
CA LEU A 302 -33.05 -8.48 -13.16
C LEU A 302 -32.25 -9.20 -14.25
N GLU A 303 -32.76 -10.31 -14.77
CA GLU A 303 -32.16 -11.00 -15.91
C GLU A 303 -32.26 -10.16 -17.18
N TRP A 304 -33.43 -9.59 -17.48
CA TRP A 304 -33.62 -8.64 -18.56
C TRP A 304 -32.69 -7.43 -18.43
N GLN A 305 -32.58 -6.85 -17.23
CA GLN A 305 -31.69 -5.72 -16.97
C GLN A 305 -30.22 -6.09 -17.23
N LYS A 306 -29.79 -7.29 -16.83
CA LYS A 306 -28.43 -7.79 -17.13
C LYS A 306 -28.21 -8.00 -18.62
N GLN A 307 -29.20 -8.55 -19.32
CA GLN A 307 -29.13 -8.72 -20.77
C GLN A 307 -29.04 -7.37 -21.49
N MET A 308 -29.86 -6.38 -21.10
CA MET A 308 -29.81 -5.04 -21.70
C MET A 308 -28.46 -4.36 -21.45
N ARG A 309 -27.94 -4.41 -20.21
CA ARG A 309 -26.58 -3.91 -19.92
C ARG A 309 -25.50 -4.64 -20.73
N GLY A 310 -25.68 -5.93 -20.98
CA GLY A 310 -24.79 -6.71 -21.84
C GLY A 310 -24.81 -6.19 -23.28
N LYS A 311 -26.00 -6.00 -23.85
CA LYS A 311 -26.19 -5.45 -25.20
C LYS A 311 -25.62 -4.03 -25.32
N ASP A 312 -25.90 -3.15 -24.36
CA ASP A 312 -25.37 -1.78 -24.36
C ASP A 312 -23.82 -1.78 -24.38
N LEU A 313 -23.19 -2.69 -23.62
CA LEU A 313 -21.73 -2.85 -23.62
C LEU A 313 -21.21 -3.41 -24.94
N GLU A 314 -21.89 -4.38 -25.54
CA GLU A 314 -21.54 -4.94 -26.85
C GLU A 314 -21.62 -3.88 -27.96
N GLU A 315 -22.67 -3.06 -27.96
CA GLU A 315 -22.84 -1.94 -28.89
C GLU A 315 -21.71 -0.90 -28.73
N GLN A 316 -21.34 -0.54 -27.49
CA GLN A 316 -20.22 0.37 -27.25
C GLN A 316 -18.90 -0.19 -27.79
N LEU A 317 -18.63 -1.48 -27.59
CA LEU A 317 -17.43 -2.13 -28.11
C LEU A 317 -17.42 -2.13 -29.65
N ALA A 318 -18.57 -2.40 -30.27
CA ALA A 318 -18.71 -2.37 -31.71
C ALA A 318 -18.53 -0.95 -32.29
N GLU A 319 -19.03 0.08 -31.62
CA GLU A 319 -18.80 1.48 -32.02
C GLU A 319 -17.33 1.85 -31.95
N ILE A 320 -16.63 1.46 -30.87
CA ILE A 320 -15.18 1.69 -30.74
C ILE A 320 -14.44 1.01 -31.89
N GLU A 321 -14.81 -0.22 -32.24
CA GLU A 321 -14.20 -0.94 -33.36
C GLU A 321 -14.52 -0.27 -34.72
N CYS A 322 -15.76 0.17 -34.92
CA CYS A 322 -16.16 0.93 -36.11
C CYS A 322 -15.34 2.22 -36.25
N ARG A 323 -15.20 3.02 -35.18
CA ARG A 323 -14.39 4.25 -35.19
C ARG A 323 -12.92 3.95 -35.50
N ARG A 324 -12.35 2.88 -34.92
CA ARG A 324 -10.98 2.44 -35.21
C ARG A 324 -10.81 2.08 -36.70
N LEU A 325 -11.76 1.33 -37.27
CA LEU A 325 -11.72 0.94 -38.69
C LEU A 325 -11.95 2.13 -39.62
N GLN A 326 -12.86 3.05 -39.30
CA GLN A 326 -13.04 4.30 -40.03
C GLN A 326 -11.75 5.13 -40.05
N GLY A 327 -11.03 5.21 -38.94
CA GLY A 327 -9.72 5.86 -38.88
C GLY A 327 -8.69 5.21 -39.82
N LYS A 328 -8.66 3.87 -39.92
CA LYS A 328 -7.81 3.15 -40.88
C LYS A 328 -8.21 3.40 -42.33
N LEU A 329 -9.51 3.42 -42.62
CA LEU A 329 -10.03 3.69 -43.95
C LEU A 329 -9.69 5.11 -44.41
N SER A 330 -9.90 6.10 -43.55
CA SER A 330 -9.53 7.50 -43.81
C SER A 330 -8.03 7.65 -44.09
N HIS A 331 -7.17 6.90 -43.38
CA HIS A 331 -5.74 6.90 -43.63
C HIS A 331 -5.38 6.38 -45.03
N GLU A 332 -5.96 5.25 -45.46
CA GLU A 332 -5.71 4.71 -46.80
C GLU A 332 -6.26 5.64 -47.90
N GLU A 333 -7.44 6.24 -47.71
CA GLU A 333 -8.01 7.21 -48.64
C GLU A 333 -7.14 8.48 -48.75
N ALA A 334 -6.58 8.96 -47.64
CA ALA A 334 -5.66 10.10 -47.65
C ALA A 334 -4.35 9.80 -48.39
N ILE A 335 -3.83 8.57 -48.29
CA ILE A 335 -2.65 8.15 -49.06
C ILE A 335 -2.95 8.13 -50.56
N LEU A 336 -4.07 7.53 -50.96
CA LEU A 336 -4.52 7.49 -52.35
C LEU A 336 -4.72 8.90 -52.93
N ALA A 337 -5.37 9.80 -52.18
CA ALA A 337 -5.55 11.18 -52.59
C ALA A 337 -4.21 11.89 -52.81
N ARG A 338 -3.23 11.68 -51.92
CA ARG A 338 -1.86 12.20 -52.09
C ARG A 338 -1.19 11.64 -53.35
N GLN A 339 -1.32 10.34 -53.63
CA GLN A 339 -0.78 9.73 -54.84
C GLN A 339 -1.39 10.34 -56.10
N ASN A 340 -2.71 10.54 -56.13
CA ASN A 340 -3.40 11.19 -57.25
C ASN A 340 -2.88 12.61 -57.49
N VAL A 341 -2.76 13.43 -56.43
CA VAL A 341 -2.22 14.80 -56.54
C VAL A 341 -0.78 14.80 -57.06
N VAL A 342 0.06 13.86 -56.62
CA VAL A 342 1.43 13.73 -57.13
C VAL A 342 1.42 13.36 -58.62
N GLN A 343 0.55 12.45 -59.07
CA GLN A 343 0.42 12.10 -60.48
C GLN A 343 -0.06 13.28 -61.33
N GLU A 344 -1.04 14.05 -60.86
CA GLU A 344 -1.50 15.27 -61.55
C GLU A 344 -0.41 16.33 -61.63
N ASN A 345 0.36 16.54 -60.56
CA ASN A 345 1.47 17.48 -60.55
C ASN A 345 2.60 17.03 -61.49
N LYS A 346 2.89 15.73 -61.58
CA LYS A 346 3.83 15.18 -62.58
C LYS A 346 3.37 15.52 -64.00
N LYS A 347 2.11 15.21 -64.35
CA LYS A 347 1.54 15.54 -65.66
C LYS A 347 1.62 17.02 -65.97
N LYS A 348 1.27 17.90 -65.01
CA LYS A 348 1.40 19.35 -65.17
C LYS A 348 2.86 19.78 -65.35
N ALA A 349 3.80 19.19 -64.61
CA ALA A 349 5.21 19.50 -64.73
C ALA A 349 5.82 19.02 -66.06
N ASP A 350 5.32 17.91 -66.61
CA ASP A 350 5.70 17.42 -67.94
C ASP A 350 5.17 18.38 -69.03
N LEU A 351 3.90 18.79 -68.97
CA LEU A 351 3.32 19.80 -69.87
C LEU A 351 4.11 21.13 -69.81
N MET A 352 4.41 21.63 -68.60
CA MET A 352 5.22 22.85 -68.44
C MET A 352 6.65 22.68 -68.96
N ARG A 353 7.21 21.46 -68.94
CA ARG A 353 8.53 21.16 -69.54
C ARG A 353 8.46 21.18 -71.06
N GLU A 354 7.40 20.63 -71.65
CA GLU A 354 7.12 20.68 -73.09
C GLU A 354 6.96 22.13 -73.56
N GLU A 355 6.07 22.90 -72.92
CA GLU A 355 5.87 24.33 -73.21
C GLU A 355 7.17 25.14 -73.07
N LYS A 356 7.97 24.87 -72.04
CA LYS A 356 9.28 25.52 -71.86
C LYS A 356 10.27 25.11 -72.95
N ALA A 357 10.28 23.85 -73.37
CA ALA A 357 11.15 23.39 -74.45
C ALA A 357 10.79 24.07 -75.77
N GLU A 358 9.50 24.22 -76.08
CA GLU A 358 9.01 24.97 -77.23
C GLU A 358 9.43 26.44 -77.18
N LEU A 359 9.26 27.11 -76.03
CA LEU A 359 9.74 28.49 -75.83
C LEU A 359 11.26 28.61 -75.95
N MET A 360 12.03 27.64 -75.45
CA MET A 360 13.49 27.62 -75.60
C MET A 360 13.90 27.42 -77.06
N HIS A 361 13.18 26.59 -77.83
CA HIS A 361 13.40 26.46 -79.27
C HIS A 361 13.18 27.79 -79.98
N GLN A 362 12.06 28.48 -79.72
CA GLN A 362 11.79 29.80 -80.29
C GLN A 362 12.85 30.84 -79.88
N TYR A 363 13.31 30.80 -78.63
CA TYR A 363 14.37 31.70 -78.15
C TYR A 363 15.71 31.42 -78.81
N ALA A 364 16.08 30.14 -79.00
CA ALA A 364 17.30 29.75 -79.69
C ALA A 364 17.30 30.19 -81.16
N GLU A 365 16.15 30.10 -81.85
CA GLU A 365 15.98 30.61 -83.21
C GLU A 365 16.18 32.12 -83.29
N LYS A 366 15.58 32.89 -82.35
CA LYS A 366 15.79 34.34 -82.25
C LYS A 366 17.24 34.69 -81.93
N HIS A 367 17.87 34.00 -80.98
CA HIS A 367 19.29 34.19 -80.66
C HIS A 367 20.18 33.92 -81.87
N LEU A 368 19.85 32.92 -82.69
CA LEU A 368 20.61 32.65 -83.91
C LEU A 368 20.46 33.77 -84.93
N GLN A 369 19.29 34.42 -85.00
CA GLN A 369 19.05 35.61 -85.83
C GLN A 369 19.84 36.82 -85.28
N GLU A 370 19.69 37.12 -83.99
CA GLU A 370 20.43 38.19 -83.31
C GLU A 370 21.94 38.00 -83.38
N GLN A 371 22.45 36.75 -83.28
CA GLN A 371 23.88 36.47 -83.45
C GLN A 371 24.36 36.71 -84.87
N LYS A 372 23.53 36.52 -85.90
CA LYS A 372 23.90 36.89 -87.26
C LYS A 372 24.03 38.41 -87.37
N GLU A 373 23.05 39.16 -86.87
CA GLU A 373 23.07 40.63 -86.83
C GLU A 373 24.24 41.18 -85.98
N MET A 374 24.47 40.60 -84.80
CA MET A 374 25.57 40.98 -83.91
C MET A 374 26.94 40.60 -84.47
N ARG A 375 27.08 39.51 -85.23
CA ARG A 375 28.33 39.21 -85.94
C ARG A 375 28.65 40.29 -86.97
N GLU A 376 27.64 40.75 -87.71
CA GLU A 376 27.79 41.87 -88.65
C GLU A 376 28.22 43.16 -87.92
N LEU A 377 27.66 43.45 -86.73
CA LEU A 377 28.06 44.60 -85.90
C LEU A 377 29.44 44.44 -85.23
N VAL A 378 29.79 43.24 -84.77
CA VAL A 378 31.08 42.98 -84.11
C VAL A 378 32.23 43.03 -85.11
N GLU A 379 32.02 42.62 -86.36
CA GLU A 379 32.99 42.91 -87.42
C GLU A 379 33.30 44.42 -87.48
N GLN A 380 32.29 45.29 -87.37
CA GLN A 380 32.48 46.75 -87.31
C GLN A 380 33.18 47.24 -86.03
N VAL A 381 33.02 46.56 -84.89
CA VAL A 381 33.61 46.98 -83.60
C VAL A 381 35.01 46.39 -83.34
N VAL A 382 35.32 45.19 -83.85
CA VAL A 382 36.68 44.60 -83.80
C VAL A 382 37.68 45.51 -84.53
N GLU A 383 37.22 46.23 -85.55
CA GLU A 383 37.96 47.33 -86.16
C GLU A 383 38.32 48.43 -85.14
N GLY A 384 37.45 48.72 -84.16
CA GLY A 384 37.69 49.70 -83.09
C GLY A 384 38.51 49.21 -81.87
N HIS A 385 38.36 47.94 -81.45
CA HIS A 385 38.97 47.44 -80.20
C HIS A 385 40.50 47.27 -80.24
N LYS A 386 41.10 47.17 -81.43
CA LYS A 386 42.56 47.24 -81.62
C LYS A 386 43.14 48.52 -80.99
N ASN A 387 42.33 49.57 -80.85
CA ASN A 387 42.77 50.88 -80.34
C ASN A 387 42.83 50.98 -78.80
N ALA A 388 42.12 50.14 -78.03
CA ALA A 388 41.97 50.31 -76.56
C ALA A 388 42.88 49.40 -75.69
N LYS A 389 43.30 48.23 -76.18
CA LYS A 389 44.14 47.26 -75.43
C LYS A 389 45.47 47.84 -74.93
N GLN A 390 45.91 48.94 -75.52
CA GLN A 390 47.12 49.65 -75.12
C GLN A 390 47.03 50.29 -73.70
N ALA A 391 45.85 50.41 -73.08
CA ALA A 391 45.67 51.16 -71.83
C ALA A 391 45.78 50.37 -70.49
N LYS A 392 45.49 49.05 -70.45
CA LYS A 392 45.15 48.32 -69.19
C LYS A 392 46.31 47.69 -68.42
N ILE A 393 47.48 47.53 -69.03
CA ILE A 393 48.65 46.83 -68.44
C ILE A 393 49.19 47.54 -67.17
N LYS A 394 48.72 48.76 -66.86
CA LYS A 394 49.28 49.63 -65.81
C LYS A 394 48.77 49.37 -64.38
N LEU A 395 47.68 48.63 -64.12
CA LEU A 395 46.97 48.63 -62.82
C LEU A 395 47.30 47.45 -61.87
N GLN A 396 47.85 46.33 -62.37
CA GLN A 396 48.02 45.09 -61.60
C GLN A 396 49.09 45.13 -60.50
N LYS A 397 49.92 46.17 -60.42
CA LYS A 397 51.05 46.22 -59.49
C LYS A 397 50.70 46.54 -58.03
N TYR A 398 49.46 46.91 -57.70
CA TYR A 398 49.09 47.46 -56.37
C TYR A 398 48.57 46.46 -55.31
N LYS A 399 48.19 45.22 -55.64
CA LYS A 399 47.40 44.36 -54.73
C LYS A 399 48.18 43.36 -53.86
N GLN A 400 49.52 43.32 -53.92
CA GLN A 400 50.31 42.26 -53.28
C GLN A 400 50.73 42.52 -51.82
N GLN A 401 50.35 43.63 -51.17
CA GLN A 401 50.93 44.05 -49.87
C GLN A 401 50.14 43.72 -48.57
N ILE A 402 48.91 43.17 -48.59
CA ILE A 402 48.00 43.15 -47.41
C ILE A 402 48.01 41.84 -46.58
N VAL A 403 48.67 40.77 -47.02
CA VAL A 403 48.39 39.39 -46.52
C VAL A 403 49.18 38.96 -45.25
N GLN A 404 50.06 39.77 -44.65
CA GLN A 404 51.01 39.29 -43.63
C GLN A 404 50.63 39.48 -42.13
N GLU A 405 49.54 40.17 -41.76
CA GLU A 405 49.34 40.63 -40.36
C GLU A 405 48.51 39.72 -39.40
N VAL A 406 47.96 38.56 -39.81
CA VAL A 406 46.83 37.91 -39.07
C VAL A 406 47.18 36.64 -38.23
N CYS A 407 48.45 36.24 -38.05
CA CYS A 407 48.78 34.87 -37.56
C CYS A 407 49.09 34.64 -36.05
N GLU A 408 49.06 35.61 -35.12
CA GLU A 408 49.70 35.44 -33.78
C GLU A 408 48.80 35.15 -32.54
N GLU A 409 47.45 35.23 -32.58
CA GLU A 409 46.62 35.34 -31.35
C GLU A 409 46.11 34.05 -30.62
N ASN A 410 46.44 32.81 -31.01
CA ASN A 410 45.62 31.61 -30.65
C ASN A 410 46.12 30.62 -29.53
N ARG A 411 47.05 30.95 -28.61
CA ARG A 411 47.78 29.91 -27.80
C ARG A 411 47.57 29.77 -26.26
N GLU A 412 46.77 30.55 -25.54
CA GLU A 412 46.91 30.63 -24.05
C GLU A 412 45.88 29.92 -23.11
N LEU A 413 44.74 29.34 -23.54
CA LEU A 413 43.62 29.01 -22.61
C LEU A 413 43.56 27.60 -21.94
N LEU A 414 44.56 26.71 -22.04
CA LEU A 414 44.39 25.25 -21.80
C LEU A 414 44.77 24.63 -20.41
N ARG A 415 45.02 25.38 -19.31
CA ARG A 415 45.69 24.82 -18.08
C ARG A 415 44.89 24.59 -16.76
N GLN A 416 43.61 24.94 -16.62
CA GLN A 416 42.98 25.09 -15.28
C GLN A 416 42.15 23.90 -14.71
N ALA A 417 42.27 22.64 -15.18
CA ALA A 417 41.21 21.62 -14.97
C ALA A 417 41.49 20.38 -14.06
N LEU A 418 42.46 20.33 -13.11
CA LEU A 418 42.87 19.03 -12.50
C LEU A 418 42.91 18.85 -10.96
N GLU A 419 42.61 19.83 -10.10
CA GLU A 419 42.95 19.72 -8.65
C GLU A 419 41.83 19.31 -7.65
N GLU A 420 40.56 19.11 -8.04
CA GLU A 420 39.44 19.09 -7.05
C GLU A 420 38.98 17.73 -6.45
N GLU A 421 39.52 16.55 -6.82
CA GLU A 421 38.87 15.25 -6.47
C GLU A 421 39.41 14.48 -5.23
N GLU A 422 40.53 14.84 -4.60
CA GLU A 422 41.22 13.91 -3.68
C GLU A 422 40.71 13.84 -2.21
N GLU A 423 39.84 14.73 -1.73
CA GLU A 423 39.65 14.89 -0.25
C GLU A 423 38.57 14.02 0.44
N LYS A 424 37.73 13.24 -0.25
CA LYS A 424 36.48 12.71 0.36
C LYS A 424 36.58 11.38 1.15
N LEU A 425 37.70 10.66 1.19
CA LEU A 425 37.71 9.23 1.58
C LEU A 425 37.98 8.84 3.06
N ARG A 426 38.29 9.75 4.00
CA ARG A 426 38.90 9.36 5.32
C ARG A 426 38.01 9.19 6.57
N LYS A 427 36.69 9.39 6.55
CA LYS A 427 35.89 9.57 7.80
C LYS A 427 34.97 8.41 8.28
N LYS A 428 35.28 7.13 8.06
CA LYS A 428 34.29 6.04 8.29
C LYS A 428 34.61 4.87 9.25
N TYR A 429 35.69 4.82 10.05
CA TYR A 429 36.10 3.50 10.63
C TYR A 429 36.13 3.24 12.17
N GLU A 430 35.86 4.14 13.14
CA GLU A 430 36.30 3.87 14.54
C GLU A 430 35.27 3.61 15.67
N LEU A 431 33.95 3.65 15.47
CA LEU A 431 33.02 3.69 16.63
C LEU A 431 32.53 2.32 17.18
N ILE A 432 32.96 1.18 16.64
CA ILE A 432 32.24 -0.10 16.81
C ILE A 432 32.72 -1.03 17.96
N GLN A 433 33.69 -0.67 18.81
CA GLN A 433 34.39 -1.71 19.60
C GLN A 433 34.21 -1.87 21.13
N GLN A 434 33.49 -1.07 21.92
CA GLN A 434 33.78 -1.07 23.38
C GLN A 434 32.72 -1.47 24.42
N ILE A 435 31.42 -1.66 24.14
CA ILE A 435 30.43 -1.77 25.24
C ILE A 435 29.82 -3.18 25.34
N ARG A 436 30.66 -4.21 25.52
CA ARG A 436 30.19 -5.61 25.52
C ARG A 436 30.75 -6.57 26.58
N ALA A 437 31.32 -6.12 27.70
CA ALA A 437 32.16 -7.04 28.49
C ALA A 437 31.81 -7.38 29.96
N ILE A 438 30.92 -6.72 30.72
CA ILE A 438 30.91 -6.99 32.19
C ILE A 438 29.50 -7.08 32.78
N GLU A 439 28.94 -8.28 32.68
CA GLU A 439 27.78 -8.78 33.45
C GLU A 439 28.21 -9.44 34.79
N SER A 440 27.25 -9.51 35.74
CA SER A 440 26.99 -10.58 36.75
C SER A 440 27.67 -10.54 38.15
N LEU A 441 27.13 -10.99 39.30
CA LEU A 441 25.79 -11.23 39.95
C LEU A 441 26.05 -11.58 41.48
N PRO A 442 25.05 -11.62 42.41
CA PRO A 442 25.18 -11.66 43.90
C PRO A 442 24.64 -12.93 44.64
N SER A 443 24.69 -13.02 46.00
CA SER A 443 23.91 -13.99 46.83
C SER A 443 23.78 -13.68 48.35
N ILE A 444 22.72 -14.19 49.03
CA ILE A 444 22.19 -13.95 50.43
C ILE A 444 21.74 -15.29 51.08
N ARG A 445 21.74 -15.50 52.43
CA ARG A 445 20.93 -16.54 53.16
C ARG A 445 20.52 -16.22 54.64
N HIS A 446 19.47 -16.89 55.16
CA HIS A 446 18.78 -16.81 56.49
C HIS A 446 18.30 -18.23 56.99
N LYS A 447 17.76 -18.42 58.23
CA LYS A 447 17.18 -19.69 58.81
C LYS A 447 15.95 -19.47 59.78
N PHE A 448 15.20 -20.54 60.19
CA PHE A 448 13.75 -20.61 60.62
C PHE A 448 13.41 -21.26 62.01
N VAL A 449 12.11 -21.30 62.44
CA VAL A 449 11.51 -21.62 63.78
C VAL A 449 10.24 -22.55 63.75
N ASP A 450 9.90 -23.22 64.88
CA ASP A 450 8.89 -24.30 65.12
C ASP A 450 7.40 -23.86 65.34
N LEU A 451 6.42 -24.78 65.15
CA LEU A 451 5.01 -24.53 64.80
C LEU A 451 3.93 -25.29 65.63
N THR A 452 4.20 -25.73 66.85
CA THR A 452 3.20 -26.48 67.66
C THR A 452 2.68 -25.72 68.88
N GLU A 453 3.27 -24.58 69.21
CA GLU A 453 2.83 -23.72 70.30
C GLU A 453 1.77 -22.72 69.82
N THR A 454 0.76 -22.47 70.65
CA THR A 454 -0.04 -21.24 70.54
C THR A 454 0.82 -20.05 70.95
N GLY A 455 0.57 -18.87 70.39
CA GLY A 455 1.34 -17.66 70.73
C GLY A 455 1.29 -17.27 72.21
N GLY A 456 0.29 -17.73 72.97
CA GLY A 456 0.18 -17.53 74.42
C GLY A 456 -0.14 -16.09 74.80
N HIS A 457 -0.87 -15.36 73.95
CA HIS A 457 -1.17 -13.93 74.11
C HIS A 457 -2.49 -13.67 74.86
N GLY A 458 -3.21 -14.72 75.29
CA GLY A 458 -4.45 -14.62 76.08
C GLY A 458 -5.68 -14.13 75.33
N LEU A 459 -5.66 -14.10 73.99
CA LEU A 459 -6.80 -13.72 73.15
C LEU A 459 -7.75 -14.90 72.95
N ILE A 460 -9.07 -14.65 73.01
CA ILE A 460 -10.13 -15.65 72.78
C ILE A 460 -10.04 -16.27 71.36
N CYS A 461 -9.33 -15.60 70.45
CA CYS A 461 -9.12 -16.03 69.07
C CYS A 461 -7.83 -16.83 68.86
N GLU A 462 -7.08 -17.19 69.90
CA GLU A 462 -5.89 -18.03 69.76
C GLU A 462 -6.25 -19.48 69.48
N MET A 463 -5.62 -20.04 68.45
CA MET A 463 -5.72 -21.45 68.10
C MET A 463 -4.32 -21.98 67.88
N SER A 464 -4.08 -23.22 68.31
CA SER A 464 -2.82 -23.86 67.98
C SER A 464 -2.73 -24.04 66.46
N ILE A 465 -1.52 -24.05 65.91
CA ILE A 465 -1.32 -24.28 64.48
C ILE A 465 -1.93 -25.63 64.05
N VAL A 466 -2.06 -26.58 64.98
CA VAL A 466 -2.71 -27.88 64.76
C VAL A 466 -4.24 -27.76 64.68
N GLU A 467 -4.90 -27.05 65.60
CA GLU A 467 -6.35 -26.79 65.52
C GLU A 467 -6.73 -25.98 64.28
N LEU A 468 -5.86 -25.04 63.91
CA LEU A 468 -6.00 -24.29 62.67
C LEU A 468 -5.88 -25.23 61.45
N ARG A 469 -5.03 -26.26 61.50
CA ARG A 469 -4.95 -27.28 60.43
C ARG A 469 -6.24 -28.09 60.29
N GLU A 470 -6.91 -28.43 61.38
CA GLU A 470 -8.18 -29.19 61.34
C GLU A 470 -9.35 -28.37 60.79
N ARG A 471 -9.52 -27.12 61.26
CA ARG A 471 -10.53 -26.22 60.68
C ARG A 471 -10.24 -25.93 59.21
N LEU A 472 -8.97 -25.74 58.86
CA LEU A 472 -8.56 -25.63 57.46
C LEU A 472 -8.81 -26.93 56.68
N ALA A 473 -8.78 -28.11 57.31
CA ALA A 473 -9.11 -29.37 56.63
C ALA A 473 -10.59 -29.44 56.24
N LEU A 474 -11.50 -29.10 57.15
CA LEU A 474 -12.95 -29.03 56.84
C LEU A 474 -13.26 -27.97 55.78
N LEU A 475 -12.62 -26.79 55.87
CA LEU A 475 -12.74 -25.76 54.85
C LEU A 475 -12.18 -26.24 53.50
N ARG A 476 -11.09 -26.99 53.48
CA ARG A 476 -10.54 -27.60 52.26
C ARG A 476 -11.49 -28.63 51.67
N GLU A 477 -12.22 -29.41 52.48
CA GLU A 477 -13.22 -30.36 52.00
C GLU A 477 -14.42 -29.65 51.37
N ALA A 478 -14.95 -28.62 52.02
CA ALA A 478 -16.02 -27.80 51.45
C ALA A 478 -15.57 -27.09 50.16
N GLN A 479 -14.34 -26.58 50.12
CA GLN A 479 -13.74 -26.02 48.91
C GLN A 479 -13.61 -27.05 47.80
N LYS A 480 -13.19 -28.29 48.10
CA LYS A 480 -13.12 -29.39 47.12
C LYS A 480 -14.47 -29.73 46.54
N ALA A 481 -15.52 -29.84 47.36
CA ALA A 481 -16.88 -30.13 46.88
C ALA A 481 -17.38 -29.01 45.94
N ALA A 482 -17.20 -27.74 46.32
CA ALA A 482 -17.56 -26.61 45.46
C ALA A 482 -16.71 -26.53 44.17
N GLU A 483 -15.46 -26.98 44.22
CA GLU A 483 -14.62 -27.13 43.03
C GLU A 483 -15.13 -28.25 42.11
N GLU A 484 -15.58 -29.38 42.66
CA GLU A 484 -16.14 -30.51 41.91
C GLU A 484 -17.43 -30.12 41.19
N GLU A 485 -18.38 -29.48 41.87
CA GLU A 485 -19.61 -28.98 41.24
C GLU A 485 -19.31 -28.00 40.09
N LYS A 486 -18.35 -27.09 40.28
CA LYS A 486 -17.90 -26.19 39.21
C LYS A 486 -17.24 -26.95 38.06
N ARG A 487 -16.46 -27.99 38.34
CA ARG A 487 -15.85 -28.83 37.30
C ARG A 487 -16.94 -29.52 36.48
N ASP A 488 -17.98 -30.05 37.13
CA ASP A 488 -19.09 -30.72 36.45
C ASP A 488 -19.89 -29.75 35.57
N GLN A 489 -20.19 -28.54 36.07
CA GLN A 489 -20.82 -27.49 35.27
C GLN A 489 -19.99 -27.13 34.04
N ILE A 490 -18.67 -26.93 34.20
CA ILE A 490 -17.75 -26.64 33.09
C ILE A 490 -17.75 -27.80 32.08
N ILE A 491 -17.80 -29.06 32.52
CA ILE A 491 -17.85 -30.22 31.62
C ILE A 491 -19.14 -30.21 30.81
N GLN A 492 -20.30 -30.01 31.45
CA GLN A 492 -21.59 -29.94 30.76
C GLN A 492 -21.65 -28.79 29.76
N GLU A 493 -21.20 -27.59 30.14
CA GLU A 493 -21.13 -26.43 29.24
C GLU A 493 -20.21 -26.68 28.04
N LYS A 494 -19.07 -27.35 28.25
CA LYS A 494 -18.15 -27.74 27.16
C LYS A 494 -18.82 -28.73 26.20
N GLN A 495 -19.50 -29.75 26.72
CA GLN A 495 -20.22 -30.73 25.91
C GLN A 495 -21.34 -30.07 25.10
N ALA A 496 -22.15 -29.21 25.72
CA ALA A 496 -23.20 -28.47 25.04
C ALA A 496 -22.64 -27.56 23.93
N LYS A 497 -21.51 -26.90 24.18
CA LYS A 497 -20.83 -26.07 23.18
C LYS A 497 -20.28 -26.90 22.01
N GLU A 498 -19.72 -28.08 22.29
CA GLU A 498 -19.23 -29.00 21.26
C GLU A 498 -20.38 -29.50 20.37
N GLN A 499 -21.49 -29.93 20.97
CA GLN A 499 -22.70 -30.33 20.24
C GLN A 499 -23.22 -29.21 19.33
N LEU A 500 -23.35 -27.99 19.86
CA LEU A 500 -23.76 -26.83 19.06
C LEU A 500 -22.83 -26.59 17.87
N LEU A 501 -21.52 -26.70 18.06
CA LEU A 501 -20.56 -26.52 16.96
C LEU A 501 -20.67 -27.62 15.90
N LEU A 502 -20.93 -28.87 16.30
CA LEU A 502 -21.18 -29.97 15.37
C LEU A 502 -22.45 -29.72 14.54
N ASP A 503 -23.56 -29.35 15.18
CA ASP A 503 -24.81 -29.03 14.48
C ASP A 503 -24.63 -27.90 13.46
N LYS A 504 -23.83 -26.88 13.82
CA LYS A 504 -23.51 -25.78 12.89
C LYS A 504 -22.61 -26.22 11.74
N LEU A 505 -21.65 -27.10 11.99
CA LEU A 505 -20.81 -27.68 10.93
C LEU A 505 -21.64 -28.49 9.96
N ASP A 506 -22.58 -29.29 10.44
CA ASP A 506 -23.47 -30.09 9.60
C ASP A 506 -24.33 -29.17 8.72
N GLN A 507 -24.94 -28.12 9.30
CA GLN A 507 -25.66 -27.09 8.54
C GLN A 507 -24.78 -26.45 7.46
N ILE A 508 -23.56 -26.04 7.82
CA ILE A 508 -22.59 -25.44 6.89
C ILE A 508 -22.23 -26.41 5.76
N SER A 509 -22.04 -27.70 6.07
CA SER A 509 -21.67 -28.72 5.08
C SER A 509 -22.76 -28.88 4.02
N LEU A 510 -24.04 -28.88 4.43
CA LEU A 510 -25.19 -28.92 3.54
C LEU A 510 -25.22 -27.69 2.62
N PHE A 511 -25.06 -26.49 3.17
CA PHE A 511 -25.01 -25.25 2.37
C PHE A 511 -23.86 -25.23 1.37
N ARG A 512 -22.67 -25.67 1.77
CA ARG A 512 -21.52 -25.75 0.87
C ARG A 512 -21.75 -26.74 -0.26
N ALA A 513 -22.37 -27.88 0.04
CA ALA A 513 -22.72 -28.88 -0.97
C ALA A 513 -23.72 -28.32 -1.98
N GLU A 514 -24.77 -27.64 -1.52
CA GLU A 514 -25.78 -27.00 -2.39
C GLU A 514 -25.19 -25.89 -3.25
N LEU A 515 -24.39 -24.99 -2.66
CA LEU A 515 -23.69 -23.95 -3.40
C LEU A 515 -22.70 -24.52 -4.42
N GLY A 516 -22.01 -25.61 -4.06
CA GLY A 516 -21.13 -26.35 -4.96
C GLY A 516 -21.90 -26.93 -6.15
N ARG A 517 -23.05 -27.58 -5.91
CA ARG A 517 -23.92 -28.09 -6.98
C ARG A 517 -24.43 -26.97 -7.88
N ALA A 518 -24.94 -25.88 -7.32
CA ALA A 518 -25.42 -24.73 -8.09
C ALA A 518 -24.31 -24.07 -8.92
N ALA A 519 -23.09 -23.99 -8.38
CA ALA A 519 -21.92 -23.50 -9.12
C ALA A 519 -21.53 -24.44 -10.26
N ALA A 520 -21.56 -25.76 -10.05
CA ALA A 520 -21.31 -26.76 -11.09
C ALA A 520 -22.33 -26.64 -12.23
N LEU A 521 -23.63 -26.54 -11.92
CA LEU A 521 -24.68 -26.33 -12.93
C LEU A 521 -24.45 -25.05 -13.74
N LYS A 522 -24.11 -23.92 -13.08
CA LYS A 522 -23.78 -22.67 -13.79
C LYS A 522 -22.56 -22.80 -14.69
N GLN A 523 -21.54 -23.57 -14.28
CA GLN A 523 -20.38 -23.84 -15.12
C GLN A 523 -20.75 -24.70 -16.33
N GLU A 524 -21.58 -25.72 -16.15
CA GLU A 524 -22.10 -26.53 -17.25
C GLU A 524 -22.94 -25.71 -18.21
N GLU A 525 -23.83 -24.85 -17.72
CA GLU A 525 -24.60 -23.93 -18.56
C GLU A 525 -23.69 -22.99 -19.36
N LYS A 526 -22.65 -22.44 -18.73
CA LYS A 526 -21.65 -21.61 -19.44
C LYS A 526 -20.91 -22.41 -20.50
N LYS A 527 -20.48 -23.64 -20.18
CA LYS A 527 -19.83 -24.54 -21.16
C LYS A 527 -20.77 -24.85 -22.32
N ARG A 528 -22.05 -25.15 -22.04
CA ARG A 528 -23.08 -25.38 -23.05
C ARG A 528 -23.31 -24.13 -23.91
N LYS A 529 -23.38 -22.92 -23.32
CA LYS A 529 -23.48 -21.66 -24.07
C LYS A 529 -22.26 -21.43 -24.98
N PHE A 530 -21.06 -21.70 -24.46
CA PHE A 530 -19.82 -21.58 -25.23
C PHE A 530 -19.75 -22.61 -26.37
N GLN A 531 -20.23 -23.84 -26.15
CA GLN A 531 -20.31 -24.91 -27.15
C GLN A 531 -21.44 -24.71 -28.17
N ALA A 532 -22.56 -24.11 -27.75
CA ALA A 532 -23.69 -23.77 -28.62
C ALA A 532 -23.38 -22.63 -29.61
N GLY A 533 -22.21 -22.02 -29.51
CA GLY A 533 -21.70 -21.13 -30.53
C GLY A 533 -22.56 -19.89 -30.69
N GLU A 534 -22.62 -19.03 -29.67
CA GLU A 534 -22.71 -17.60 -29.94
C GLU A 534 -21.43 -17.22 -30.71
N ARG A 535 -21.42 -17.50 -32.01
CA ARG A 535 -20.55 -16.79 -32.93
C ARG A 535 -20.87 -15.32 -32.64
N PRO A 536 -19.88 -14.49 -32.25
CA PRO A 536 -20.15 -13.07 -32.14
C PRO A 536 -20.75 -12.69 -33.48
N VAL A 537 -22.00 -12.25 -33.47
CA VAL A 537 -22.63 -11.67 -34.65
C VAL A 537 -21.74 -10.48 -34.96
N LYS A 538 -20.79 -10.70 -35.87
CA LYS A 538 -19.84 -9.66 -36.23
C LYS A 538 -20.69 -8.62 -36.92
N ASP A 539 -20.88 -7.49 -36.27
CA ASP A 539 -21.70 -6.42 -36.78
C ASP A 539 -21.42 -6.18 -38.26
N GLU A 540 -22.48 -6.16 -39.06
CA GLU A 540 -22.38 -5.98 -40.51
C GLU A 540 -21.61 -4.70 -40.86
N ARG A 541 -21.71 -3.68 -39.99
CA ARG A 541 -20.96 -2.42 -40.06
C ARG A 541 -19.44 -2.64 -40.05
N ILE A 542 -18.95 -3.47 -39.12
CA ILE A 542 -17.52 -3.79 -38.96
C ILE A 542 -17.04 -4.57 -40.18
N LEU A 543 -17.80 -5.57 -40.63
CA LEU A 543 -17.47 -6.37 -41.81
C LEU A 543 -17.40 -5.50 -43.08
N ASN A 544 -18.36 -4.60 -43.28
CA ASN A 544 -18.39 -3.69 -44.41
C ASN A 544 -17.19 -2.72 -44.40
N LEU A 545 -16.81 -2.19 -43.24
CA LEU A 545 -15.61 -1.35 -43.10
C LEU A 545 -14.32 -2.13 -43.39
N GLN A 546 -14.21 -3.37 -42.91
CA GLN A 546 -13.07 -4.23 -43.22
C GLN A 546 -12.94 -4.49 -44.73
N ARG A 547 -14.04 -4.79 -45.42
CA ARG A 547 -14.05 -4.98 -46.88
C ARG A 547 -13.57 -3.72 -47.61
N LYS A 548 -14.09 -2.55 -47.25
CA LYS A 548 -13.67 -1.26 -47.86
C LYS A 548 -12.19 -0.95 -47.63
N ILE A 549 -11.66 -1.25 -46.44
CA ILE A 549 -10.22 -1.08 -46.18
C ILE A 549 -9.41 -1.99 -47.11
N VAL A 550 -9.81 -3.26 -47.26
CA VAL A 550 -9.13 -4.17 -48.20
C VAL A 550 -9.18 -3.63 -49.63
N GLU A 551 -10.33 -3.16 -50.10
CA GLU A 551 -10.49 -2.55 -51.43
C GLU A 551 -9.54 -1.35 -51.62
N ARG A 552 -9.52 -0.39 -50.70
CA ARG A 552 -8.62 0.78 -50.77
C ARG A 552 -7.14 0.40 -50.71
N THR A 553 -6.76 -0.56 -49.87
CA THR A 553 -5.37 -1.04 -49.83
C THR A 553 -4.94 -1.70 -51.13
N MET A 554 -5.86 -2.40 -51.81
CA MET A 554 -5.61 -3.01 -53.11
C MET A 554 -5.50 -1.95 -54.21
N GLU A 555 -6.34 -0.90 -54.19
CA GLU A 555 -6.21 0.26 -55.08
C GLU A 555 -4.85 0.95 -54.93
N ARG A 556 -4.39 1.17 -53.69
CA ARG A 556 -3.09 1.78 -53.41
C ARG A 556 -1.94 0.93 -53.96
N LYS A 557 -2.00 -0.39 -53.79
CA LYS A 557 -0.99 -1.29 -54.36
C LYS A 557 -0.98 -1.23 -55.89
N LYS A 558 -2.15 -1.13 -56.54
CA LYS A 558 -2.24 -0.96 -57.99
C LYS A 558 -1.63 0.37 -58.46
N GLN A 559 -1.93 1.48 -57.79
CA GLN A 559 -1.35 2.79 -58.13
C GLN A 559 0.16 2.85 -57.89
N ALA A 560 0.66 2.18 -56.85
CA ALA A 560 2.09 2.08 -56.58
C ALA A 560 2.84 1.23 -57.61
N GLY A 561 2.20 0.23 -58.23
CA GLY A 561 2.80 -0.57 -59.30
C GLY A 561 2.75 0.07 -60.69
N LEU A 562 1.96 1.12 -60.87
CA LEU A 562 1.85 1.91 -62.12
C LEU A 562 2.79 3.13 -62.14
N LEU A 563 3.32 3.52 -60.98
CA LEU A 563 4.32 4.57 -60.79
C LEU A 563 5.73 3.99 -60.88
#